data_AF-A0A1J4JC54-F1
#
_entry.id   AF-A0A1J4JC54-F1
#
_cell.length_a   1.000
_cell.length_b   1.000
_cell.length_c   1.000
_cell.angle_alpha   90.00
_cell.angle_beta   90.00
_cell.angle_gamma   90.00
#
_symmetry.space_group_name_H-M   'P 1'
#
loop_
_entity.id
_entity.type
_entity.pdbx_description
1 polymer ?
#
loop_
_entity_poly.entity_id
_entity_poly.type
_entity_poly.pdbx_seq_one_letter_code
_entity_poly.pdbx_strand_id
1 'polypeptide(L)'
;MDGRIPLQSPLYPNKSAFFSQNAHSLVQETIDNSKSEDGTWSYEFLCKVNYEVSLFKQVDTKFFIDRLIPILNDEKTEIQIKFKIAQMLSFLKSLKVNGFSSVIHESKEELTLILKSFGNMNQPLEKATRNLIESVMMTVSEDGFPVSHRNFHVKSSSVPP
;
A
#
# COMPACT_ATOMS: atom_id res chain seq x y z
N MET A 1 32.97 28.58 -47.38
CA MET A 1 32.82 28.37 -45.92
C MET A 1 31.41 28.77 -45.58
N ASP A 2 30.49 27.81 -45.48
CA ASP A 2 29.12 28.08 -45.05
C ASP A 2 28.88 27.41 -43.70
N GLY A 3 28.57 28.26 -42.73
CA GLY A 3 28.44 27.93 -41.33
C GLY A 3 27.21 27.07 -41.06
N ARG A 4 27.45 25.92 -40.44
CA ARG A 4 26.42 25.11 -39.80
C ARG A 4 25.86 25.85 -38.59
N ILE A 5 24.55 25.85 -38.43
CA ILE A 5 23.91 25.63 -37.12
C ILE A 5 22.84 24.56 -37.32
N PRO A 6 23.01 23.34 -36.80
CA PRO A 6 21.90 22.40 -36.72
C PRO A 6 20.93 22.87 -35.63
N LEU A 7 19.66 23.00 -35.99
CA LEU A 7 18.55 23.22 -35.06
C LEU A 7 18.59 22.13 -33.99
N GLN A 8 18.96 22.51 -32.76
CA GLN A 8 18.75 21.66 -31.60
C GLN A 8 17.25 21.52 -31.38
N SER A 9 16.75 20.30 -31.55
CA SER A 9 15.41 19.91 -31.12
C SER A 9 15.23 20.24 -29.64
N PRO A 10 14.08 20.77 -29.20
CA PRO A 10 13.82 20.99 -27.80
C PRO A 10 13.89 19.65 -27.06
N LEU A 11 14.83 19.55 -26.12
CA LEU A 11 14.91 18.50 -25.13
C LEU A 11 13.56 18.43 -24.41
N TYR A 12 12.75 17.44 -24.77
CA TYR A 12 11.63 17.03 -23.94
C TYR A 12 12.19 16.69 -22.55
N PRO A 13 11.69 17.27 -21.45
CA PRO A 13 12.05 16.79 -20.14
C PRO A 13 11.55 15.35 -20.04
N ASN A 14 12.49 14.43 -19.93
CA ASN A 14 12.26 13.05 -19.58
C ASN A 14 11.49 13.05 -18.25
N LYS A 15 10.19 12.75 -18.28
CA LYS A 15 9.34 12.61 -17.09
C LYS A 15 9.68 11.30 -16.36
N SER A 16 10.95 11.07 -16.04
CA SER A 16 11.25 10.19 -14.90
C SER A 16 10.75 10.95 -13.67
N ALA A 17 9.55 10.62 -13.21
CA ALA A 17 9.11 11.02 -11.90
C ALA A 17 10.25 10.64 -10.92
N PHE A 18 10.91 11.63 -10.33
CA PHE A 18 11.99 11.41 -9.38
C PHE A 18 11.36 10.85 -8.11
N PHE A 19 11.27 9.53 -8.02
CA PHE A 19 10.96 8.84 -6.77
C PHE A 19 12.17 8.98 -5.83
N SER A 20 11.92 9.04 -4.53
CA SER A 20 13.01 8.97 -3.57
C SER A 20 13.75 7.63 -3.71
N GLN A 21 15.08 7.65 -3.62
CA GLN A 21 15.89 6.42 -3.59
C GLN A 21 15.43 5.49 -2.46
N ASN A 22 14.95 6.08 -1.36
CA ASN A 22 14.36 5.37 -0.23
C ASN A 22 13.11 4.57 -0.62
N ALA A 23 12.20 5.13 -1.42
CA ALA A 23 11.02 4.40 -1.88
C ALA A 23 11.39 3.17 -2.72
N HIS A 24 12.38 3.30 -3.62
CA HIS A 24 12.89 2.16 -4.39
C HIS A 24 13.48 1.06 -3.50
N SER A 25 14.34 1.44 -2.56
CA SER A 25 14.96 0.49 -1.64
C SER A 25 13.92 -0.22 -0.78
N LEU A 26 12.96 0.54 -0.23
CA LEU A 26 11.93 0.00 0.64
C LEU A 26 11.00 -0.97 -0.11
N VAL A 27 10.61 -0.64 -1.35
CA VAL A 27 9.80 -1.56 -2.19
C VAL A 27 10.52 -2.89 -2.37
N GLN A 28 11.78 -2.86 -2.80
CA GLN A 28 12.53 -4.09 -3.06
C GLN A 28 12.66 -4.93 -1.78
N GLU A 29 12.97 -4.27 -0.66
CA GLU A 29 13.10 -4.93 0.63
C GLU A 29 11.76 -5.50 1.13
N THR A 30 10.64 -4.82 0.92
CA THR A 30 9.29 -5.36 1.19
C THR A 30 9.03 -6.60 0.37
N ILE A 31 9.35 -6.59 -0.93
CA ILE A 31 9.16 -7.73 -1.81
C ILE A 31 10.03 -8.91 -1.35
N ASP A 32 11.28 -8.67 -0.97
CA ASP A 32 12.18 -9.74 -0.57
C ASP A 32 11.81 -10.31 0.81
N ASN A 33 11.43 -9.47 1.77
CA ASN A 33 10.91 -9.93 3.07
C ASN A 33 9.55 -10.65 2.93
N SER A 34 8.75 -10.33 1.90
CA SER A 34 7.50 -11.05 1.64
C SER A 34 7.72 -12.51 1.24
N LYS A 35 8.92 -12.85 0.76
CA LYS A 35 9.32 -14.22 0.38
C LYS A 35 9.94 -15.00 1.53
N SER A 36 10.15 -14.40 2.70
CA SER A 36 10.66 -15.13 3.87
C SER A 36 9.64 -16.17 4.33
N GLU A 37 10.13 -17.27 4.91
CA GLU A 37 9.29 -18.35 5.44
C GLU A 37 8.51 -17.96 6.71
N ASP A 38 8.83 -16.80 7.31
CA ASP A 38 8.13 -16.31 8.49
C ASP A 38 6.66 -16.05 8.18
N GLY A 39 5.74 -16.37 9.09
CA GLY A 39 4.30 -16.15 8.85
C GLY A 39 3.87 -14.66 8.87
N THR A 40 4.75 -13.73 9.23
CA THR A 40 4.45 -12.31 9.39
C THR A 40 5.70 -11.45 9.20
N TRP A 41 5.53 -10.13 9.17
CA TRP A 41 6.59 -9.14 9.17
C TRP A 41 7.28 -9.07 10.54
N SER A 42 8.61 -8.95 10.55
CA SER A 42 9.35 -8.68 11.79
C SER A 42 8.99 -7.29 12.33
N TYR A 43 9.03 -7.13 13.65
CA TYR A 43 8.76 -5.84 14.28
C TYR A 43 9.74 -4.76 13.82
N GLU A 44 11.03 -5.10 13.72
CA GLU A 44 12.08 -4.20 13.21
C GLU A 44 11.76 -3.70 11.80
N PHE A 45 11.33 -4.60 10.92
CA PHE A 45 10.97 -4.23 9.56
C PHE A 45 9.74 -3.31 9.53
N LEU A 46 8.71 -3.59 10.35
CA LEU A 46 7.54 -2.72 10.45
C LEU A 46 7.88 -1.33 11.00
N CYS A 47 8.79 -1.22 11.96
CA CYS A 47 9.29 0.07 12.46
C CYS A 47 10.00 0.86 11.36
N LYS A 48 10.84 0.20 10.56
CA LYS A 48 11.52 0.81 9.42
C LYS A 48 10.54 1.30 8.37
N VAL A 49 9.56 0.47 8.00
CA VAL A 49 8.50 0.87 7.07
C VAL A 49 7.77 2.09 7.59
N ASN A 50 7.32 2.09 8.85
CA ASN A 50 6.63 3.23 9.45
C ASN A 50 7.44 4.54 9.36
N TYR A 51 8.73 4.47 9.68
CA TYR A 51 9.61 5.63 9.56
C TYR A 51 9.74 6.13 8.11
N GLU A 52 10.08 5.25 7.17
CA GLU A 52 10.33 5.64 5.77
C GLU A 52 9.06 6.17 5.10
N VAL A 53 7.91 5.53 5.31
CA VAL A 53 6.64 5.95 4.69
C VAL A 53 6.09 7.25 5.29
N SER A 54 6.52 7.63 6.50
CA SER A 54 6.21 8.95 7.07
C SER A 54 6.85 10.10 6.29
N LEU A 55 7.92 9.81 5.54
CA LEU A 55 8.65 10.76 4.70
C LEU A 55 8.15 10.77 3.25
N PHE A 56 7.23 9.86 2.89
CA PHE A 56 6.75 9.73 1.53
C PHE A 56 5.92 10.94 1.09
N LYS A 57 6.20 11.40 -0.14
CA LYS A 57 5.23 12.19 -0.90
C LYS A 57 4.21 11.25 -1.52
N GLN A 58 3.06 11.78 -1.93
CA GLN A 58 2.04 10.99 -2.63
C GLN A 58 2.60 10.21 -3.83
N VAL A 59 3.58 10.77 -4.56
CA VAL A 59 4.25 10.08 -5.68
C VAL A 59 5.07 8.86 -5.24
N ASP A 60 5.70 8.90 -4.07
CA ASP A 60 6.43 7.76 -3.49
C ASP A 60 5.43 6.69 -3.03
N THR A 61 4.34 7.09 -2.37
CA THR A 61 3.24 6.19 -1.99
C THR A 61 2.65 5.50 -3.21
N LYS A 62 2.39 6.25 -4.29
CA LYS A 62 1.90 5.69 -5.55
C LYS A 62 2.88 4.68 -6.12
N PHE A 63 4.15 5.04 -6.24
CA PHE A 63 5.18 4.13 -6.69
C PHE A 63 5.24 2.85 -5.87
N PHE A 64 5.18 2.99 -4.55
CA PHE A 64 5.24 1.86 -3.64
C PHE A 64 4.08 0.89 -3.88
N ILE A 65 2.85 1.39 -3.91
CA ILE A 65 1.64 0.59 -4.12
C ILE A 65 1.60 -0.01 -5.52
N ASP A 66 1.92 0.78 -6.56
CA ASP A 66 1.94 0.33 -7.97
C ASP A 66 2.94 -0.83 -8.19
N ARG A 67 3.95 -0.98 -7.33
CA ARG A 67 4.90 -2.10 -7.37
C ARG A 67 4.43 -3.34 -6.61
N LEU A 68 3.56 -3.16 -5.61
CA LEU A 68 3.03 -4.27 -4.81
C LEU A 68 1.79 -4.92 -5.43
N ILE A 69 0.91 -4.15 -6.06
CA ILE A 69 -0.34 -4.67 -6.64
C ILE A 69 -0.10 -5.78 -7.69
N PRO A 70 0.87 -5.67 -8.62
CA PRO A 70 1.13 -6.73 -9.60
C PRO A 70 1.45 -8.09 -8.96
N ILE A 71 2.06 -8.11 -7.78
CA ILE A 71 2.40 -9.33 -7.03
C ILE A 71 1.13 -10.04 -6.54
N LEU A 72 0.10 -9.28 -6.15
CA LEU A 72 -1.20 -9.83 -5.78
C LEU A 72 -1.90 -10.48 -6.98
N ASN A 73 -1.74 -9.89 -8.17
CA ASN A 73 -2.39 -10.36 -9.39
C ASN A 73 -1.66 -11.53 -10.07
N ASP A 74 -0.36 -11.70 -9.84
CA ASP A 74 0.43 -12.75 -10.49
C ASP A 74 0.01 -14.16 -10.04
N GLU A 75 -0.49 -14.98 -10.96
CA GLU A 75 -0.89 -16.37 -10.73
C GLU A 75 0.25 -17.27 -10.24
N LYS A 76 1.51 -16.92 -10.57
CA LYS A 76 2.70 -17.68 -10.16
C LYS A 76 3.17 -17.34 -8.75
N THR A 77 2.71 -16.22 -8.20
CA THR A 77 3.10 -15.81 -6.85
C THR A 77 2.35 -16.67 -5.83
N GLU A 78 3.11 -17.26 -4.90
CA GLU A 78 2.55 -18.09 -3.83
C GLU A 78 1.57 -17.31 -2.94
N ILE A 79 0.53 -17.99 -2.46
CA ILE A 79 -0.51 -17.35 -1.64
C ILE A 79 0.05 -16.72 -0.35
N GLN A 80 1.12 -17.26 0.22
CA GLN A 80 1.77 -16.70 1.41
C GLN A 80 2.40 -15.33 1.15
N ILE A 81 3.04 -15.18 -0.02
CA ILE A 81 3.60 -13.91 -0.47
C ILE A 81 2.46 -12.90 -0.67
N LYS A 82 1.39 -13.30 -1.37
CA LYS A 82 0.20 -12.43 -1.58
C LYS A 82 -0.42 -11.99 -0.26
N PHE A 83 -0.53 -12.91 0.70
CA PHE A 83 -1.03 -12.62 2.04
C PHE A 83 -0.18 -11.56 2.75
N LYS A 84 1.15 -11.72 2.74
CA LYS A 84 2.07 -10.73 3.32
C LYS A 84 1.95 -9.37 2.65
N ILE A 85 1.87 -9.31 1.32
CA ILE A 85 1.65 -8.06 0.60
C ILE A 85 0.32 -7.41 1.01
N ALA A 86 -0.76 -8.19 1.15
CA ALA A 86 -2.03 -7.68 1.64
C ALA A 86 -1.94 -7.15 3.08
N GLN A 87 -1.19 -7.83 3.96
CA GLN A 87 -0.90 -7.33 5.31
C GLN A 87 -0.15 -6.00 5.28
N MET A 88 0.84 -5.86 4.38
CA MET A 88 1.59 -4.60 4.23
C MET A 88 0.68 -3.46 3.77
N LEU A 89 -0.18 -3.68 2.77
CA LEU A 89 -1.15 -2.66 2.33
C LEU A 89 -2.10 -2.26 3.47
N SER A 90 -2.57 -3.23 4.27
CA SER A 90 -3.39 -2.96 5.44
C SER A 90 -2.62 -2.19 6.53
N PHE A 91 -1.33 -2.45 6.69
CA PHE A 91 -0.48 -1.73 7.62
C PHE A 91 -0.30 -0.27 7.18
N LEU A 92 0.05 -0.03 5.90
CA LEU A 92 0.15 1.32 5.33
C LEU A 92 -1.16 2.11 5.48
N LYS A 93 -2.31 1.45 5.28
CA LYS A 93 -3.63 2.04 5.57
C LYS A 93 -3.71 2.53 7.01
N SER A 94 -3.34 1.69 7.98
CA SER A 94 -3.44 2.02 9.41
C SER A 94 -2.52 3.18 9.82
N LEU A 95 -1.39 3.35 9.12
CA LEU A 95 -0.46 4.45 9.31
C LEU A 95 -0.94 5.79 8.72
N LYS A 96 -2.04 5.80 7.95
CA LYS A 96 -2.55 6.98 7.24
C LYS A 96 -1.49 7.63 6.33
N VAL A 97 -0.75 6.80 5.59
CA VAL A 97 0.30 7.26 4.68
C VAL A 97 -0.25 8.29 3.69
N ASN A 98 0.53 9.36 3.47
CA ASN A 98 0.15 10.45 2.59
C ASN A 98 -0.23 9.95 1.18
N GLY A 99 -1.42 10.33 0.70
CA GLY A 99 -1.94 9.93 -0.60
C GLY A 99 -2.43 8.49 -0.72
N PHE A 100 -2.40 7.68 0.36
CA PHE A 100 -2.79 6.27 0.33
C PHE A 100 -4.22 6.07 -0.18
N SER A 101 -5.21 6.76 0.39
CA SER A 101 -6.62 6.64 -0.05
C SER A 101 -6.81 6.96 -1.53
N SER A 102 -6.15 8.03 -2.03
CA SER A 102 -6.22 8.41 -3.45
C SER A 102 -5.64 7.33 -4.35
N VAL A 103 -4.47 6.79 -3.97
CA VAL A 103 -3.81 5.75 -4.78
C VAL A 103 -4.63 4.46 -4.79
N ILE A 104 -5.16 4.03 -3.64
CA ILE A 104 -6.05 2.87 -3.59
C ILE A 104 -7.33 3.08 -4.40
N HIS A 105 -7.87 4.31 -4.41
CA HIS A 105 -9.01 4.65 -5.26
C HIS A 105 -8.68 4.53 -6.75
N GLU A 106 -7.52 5.01 -7.18
CA GLU A 106 -7.04 4.87 -8.57
C GLU A 106 -6.86 3.40 -8.97
N SER A 107 -6.37 2.55 -8.06
CA SER A 107 -6.15 1.13 -8.30
C SER A 107 -7.39 0.25 -8.02
N LYS A 108 -8.55 0.84 -7.74
CA LYS A 108 -9.75 0.13 -7.29
C LYS A 108 -10.23 -0.94 -8.29
N GLU A 109 -10.18 -0.66 -9.58
CA GLU A 109 -10.60 -1.61 -10.62
C GLU A 109 -9.68 -2.83 -10.65
N GLU A 110 -8.36 -2.62 -10.60
CA GLU A 110 -7.37 -3.69 -10.57
C GLU A 110 -7.51 -4.56 -9.31
N LEU A 111 -7.65 -3.93 -8.14
CA LEU A 111 -7.90 -4.65 -6.88
C LEU A 111 -9.22 -5.42 -6.91
N THR A 112 -10.26 -4.89 -7.56
CA THR A 112 -11.53 -5.61 -7.76
C THR A 112 -11.36 -6.85 -8.63
N LEU A 113 -10.52 -6.78 -9.68
CA LEU A 113 -10.21 -7.94 -10.52
C LEU A 113 -9.41 -9.00 -9.74
N ILE A 114 -8.43 -8.56 -8.94
CA ILE A 114 -7.67 -9.42 -8.03
C ILE A 114 -8.62 -10.15 -7.05
N LEU A 115 -9.57 -9.43 -6.43
CA LEU A 115 -10.55 -10.05 -5.52
C LEU A 115 -11.41 -11.12 -6.19
N LYS A 116 -11.70 -10.96 -7.49
CA LYS A 116 -12.47 -11.93 -8.29
C LYS A 116 -11.63 -13.15 -8.70
N SER A 117 -10.30 -13.03 -8.80
CA SER A 117 -9.42 -14.15 -9.14
C SER A 117 -9.19 -15.11 -7.97
N PHE A 118 -9.42 -14.68 -6.72
CA PHE A 118 -9.49 -15.58 -5.56
C PHE A 118 -10.73 -16.49 -5.65
N GLY A 119 -10.54 -17.65 -6.28
CA GLY A 119 -11.61 -18.60 -6.60
C GLY A 119 -11.92 -19.63 -5.52
N ASN A 120 -11.03 -19.86 -4.54
CA ASN A 120 -11.19 -20.96 -3.58
C ASN A 120 -11.32 -20.46 -2.13
N MET A 121 -12.55 -20.07 -1.77
CA MET A 121 -12.91 -19.66 -0.41
C MET A 121 -12.73 -20.75 0.66
N ASN A 122 -12.44 -21.98 0.27
CA ASN A 122 -12.16 -23.08 1.19
C ASN A 122 -10.70 -23.08 1.67
N GLN A 123 -9.81 -22.27 1.08
CA GLN A 123 -8.47 -22.05 1.60
C GLN A 123 -8.48 -20.89 2.61
N PRO A 124 -8.17 -21.14 3.91
CA PRO A 124 -8.23 -20.10 4.94
C PRO A 124 -7.35 -18.89 4.63
N LEU A 125 -6.18 -19.10 4.01
CA LEU A 125 -5.24 -18.04 3.70
C LEU A 125 -5.69 -17.19 2.51
N GLU A 126 -6.30 -17.77 1.48
CA GLU A 126 -6.95 -17.00 0.40
C GLU A 126 -8.06 -16.12 0.95
N LYS A 127 -8.92 -16.67 1.83
CA LYS A 127 -9.97 -15.91 2.49
C LYS A 127 -9.41 -14.75 3.33
N ALA A 128 -8.36 -15.00 4.11
CA ALA A 128 -7.71 -13.98 4.92
C ALA A 128 -7.08 -12.87 4.04
N THR A 129 -6.41 -13.25 2.96
CA THR A 129 -5.82 -12.33 1.97
C THR A 129 -6.90 -11.46 1.35
N ARG A 130 -8.00 -12.08 0.91
CA ARG A 130 -9.14 -11.38 0.34
C ARG A 130 -9.73 -10.36 1.30
N ASN A 131 -9.97 -10.75 2.56
CA ASN A 131 -10.51 -9.86 3.58
C ASN A 131 -9.61 -8.64 3.83
N LEU A 132 -8.28 -8.82 3.81
CA LEU A 132 -7.32 -7.72 3.94
C LEU A 132 -7.43 -6.75 2.77
N ILE A 133 -7.50 -7.25 1.53
CA ILE A 133 -7.63 -6.42 0.33
C ILE A 133 -8.98 -5.68 0.34
N GLU A 134 -10.09 -6.36 0.69
CA GLU A 134 -11.40 -5.74 0.84
C GLU A 134 -11.36 -4.62 1.89
N SER A 135 -10.75 -4.87 3.06
CA SER A 135 -10.55 -3.84 4.08
C SER A 135 -9.76 -2.64 3.54
N VAL A 136 -8.68 -2.86 2.79
CA VAL A 136 -7.90 -1.78 2.17
C VAL A 136 -8.74 -0.93 1.22
N MET A 137 -9.67 -1.53 0.48
CA MET A 137 -10.52 -0.83 -0.48
C MET A 137 -11.67 -0.04 0.17
N MET A 138 -12.12 -0.44 1.36
CA MET A 138 -13.22 0.23 2.09
C MET A 138 -12.86 1.65 2.57
N THR A 139 -11.56 1.99 2.60
CA THR A 139 -11.05 3.32 3.01
C THR A 139 -11.48 4.46 2.11
N VAL A 140 -11.91 4.15 0.88
CA VAL A 140 -12.39 5.12 -0.11
C VAL A 140 -13.73 5.77 0.29
N SER A 141 -14.45 5.19 1.25
CA SER A 141 -15.78 5.65 1.66
C SER A 141 -15.78 6.60 2.87
N GLU A 142 -14.66 6.79 3.57
CA GLU A 142 -14.62 7.48 4.87
C GLU A 142 -13.96 8.87 4.86
N ASP A 143 -13.31 9.29 3.78
CA ASP A 143 -12.67 10.63 3.67
C ASP A 143 -13.68 11.78 3.43
N GLY A 144 -14.92 11.61 3.92
CA GLY A 144 -16.07 12.45 3.59
C GLY A 144 -16.89 13.00 4.75
N PHE A 145 -16.56 12.82 6.04
CA PHE A 145 -17.23 13.57 7.13
C PHE A 145 -16.34 13.66 8.39
N PRO A 146 -16.26 14.83 9.06
CA PRO A 146 -15.59 14.92 10.36
C PRO A 146 -16.41 14.15 11.40
N VAL A 147 -15.85 13.05 11.91
CA VAL A 147 -16.45 12.32 13.03
C VAL A 147 -16.30 13.19 14.29
N SER A 148 -17.39 13.86 14.66
CA SER A 148 -17.57 14.51 15.94
C SER A 148 -17.31 13.50 17.06
N HIS A 149 -16.27 13.73 17.87
CA HIS A 149 -16.03 13.00 19.11
C HIS A 149 -17.30 13.04 19.98
N ARG A 150 -18.04 11.92 20.06
CA ARG A 150 -18.96 11.68 21.17
C ARG A 150 -18.21 10.92 22.24
N ASN A 151 -17.95 11.64 23.32
CA ASN A 151 -17.38 11.17 24.57
C ASN A 151 -18.06 9.87 25.05
N PHE A 152 -17.28 8.81 25.21
CA PHE A 152 -17.69 7.67 26.01
C PHE A 152 -17.64 8.09 27.48
N HIS A 153 -18.82 8.33 28.05
CA HIS A 153 -19.01 8.50 29.48
C HIS A 153 -18.78 7.14 30.16
N VAL A 154 -17.63 6.99 30.83
CA VAL A 154 -17.37 5.84 31.71
C VAL A 154 -18.26 6.00 32.93
N LYS A 155 -19.24 5.10 33.11
CA LYS A 155 -19.99 4.98 34.36
C LYS A 155 -19.06 4.37 35.42
N SER A 156 -18.59 5.18 36.37
CA SER A 156 -18.04 4.69 37.62
C SER A 156 -19.15 4.04 38.44
N SER A 157 -19.03 2.75 38.70
CA SER A 157 -19.86 2.03 39.67
C SER A 157 -19.34 2.33 41.08
N SER A 158 -20.15 3.03 41.88
CA SER A 158 -19.91 3.21 43.32
C SER A 158 -20.21 1.90 44.06
N VAL A 159 -19.29 1.49 44.94
CA VAL A 159 -19.50 0.40 45.90
C VAL A 159 -20.22 0.96 47.13
N PRO A 160 -21.34 0.39 47.61
CA PRO A 160 -22.02 0.86 48.82
C PRO A 160 -21.36 0.35 50.11
N PRO A 161 -21.68 0.97 51.27
CA PRO A 161 -20.93 0.90 52.53
C PRO A 161 -20.99 -0.45 53.25
#